data_AF-A0A642UZX9-F1
#
_entry.id   AF-A0A642UZX9-F1
#
_cell.length_a   1.000
_cell.length_b   1.000
_cell.length_c   1.000
_cell.angle_alpha   90.00
_cell.angle_beta   90.00
_cell.angle_gamma   90.00
#
_symmetry.space_group_name_H-M   'P 1'
#
loop_
_entity.id
_entity.type
_entity.pdbx_description
1 polymer ?
#
loop_
_entity_poly.entity_id
_entity_poly.type
_entity_poly.pdbx_seq_one_letter_code
_entity_poly.pdbx_strand_id
1 'polypeptide(L)'
;MNTPAVPSPLANVVSADDQGTSSADDVEFDAIEKLKEFEVLPTLYSLLHDLQTGHIKAKDFDNNAGSLRLKLSLIRQYLSQIEGISETVKSREVKIDNLKTKNYQKWELLQRIKSSIQDGQPALEEDAADDANTKKSDTEANKDADGDVEMN
;
A
#
# COMPACT_ATOMS: atom_id res chain seq x y z
N MET A 1 50.17 -39.51 -28.63
CA MET A 1 49.95 -38.95 -27.28
C MET A 1 48.54 -38.38 -27.27
N ASN A 2 47.63 -39.04 -26.56
CA ASN A 2 46.21 -38.69 -26.51
C ASN A 2 45.90 -38.33 -25.06
N THR A 3 45.51 -37.08 -24.79
CA THR A 3 45.01 -36.64 -23.47
C THR A 3 43.57 -36.17 -23.64
N PRO A 4 42.65 -36.60 -22.77
CA PRO A 4 41.22 -36.46 -22.97
C PRO A 4 40.74 -35.04 -22.65
N ALA A 5 39.80 -34.56 -23.46
CA ALA A 5 39.06 -33.33 -23.22
C ALA A 5 38.22 -33.46 -21.94
N VAL A 6 38.42 -32.53 -21.01
CA VAL A 6 37.57 -32.36 -19.82
C VAL A 6 36.29 -31.63 -20.26
N PRO A 7 35.09 -32.17 -20.02
CA PRO A 7 33.85 -31.44 -20.30
C PRO A 7 33.58 -30.38 -19.24
N SER A 8 33.44 -29.13 -19.66
CA SER A 8 33.02 -28.00 -18.81
C SER A 8 31.60 -28.23 -18.25
N PRO A 9 31.36 -28.06 -16.93
CA PRO A 9 30.04 -28.21 -16.35
C PRO A 9 29.32 -26.86 -16.33
N LEU A 10 28.82 -26.40 -17.48
CA LEU A 10 27.95 -25.20 -17.53
C LEU A 10 26.75 -25.34 -18.47
N ALA A 11 26.39 -26.56 -18.86
CA ALA A 11 25.23 -26.83 -19.69
C ALA A 11 24.16 -27.63 -18.95
N ASN A 12 23.67 -27.12 -17.82
CA ASN A 12 22.37 -27.52 -17.31
C ASN A 12 21.79 -26.50 -16.32
N VAL A 13 21.57 -25.26 -16.78
CA VAL A 13 20.52 -24.45 -16.16
C VAL A 13 19.25 -24.83 -16.92
N VAL A 14 18.49 -25.68 -16.25
CA VAL A 14 17.12 -26.03 -16.58
C VAL A 14 16.39 -24.76 -16.99
N SER A 15 15.77 -24.79 -18.17
CA SER A 15 14.69 -23.88 -18.53
C SER A 15 13.59 -24.10 -17.50
N ALA A 16 13.64 -23.34 -16.42
CA ALA A 16 12.53 -23.23 -15.51
C ALA A 16 11.46 -22.44 -16.25
N ASP A 17 10.34 -23.13 -16.50
CA ASP A 17 9.07 -22.61 -16.98
C ASP A 17 8.88 -21.11 -16.69
N ASP A 18 8.82 -20.34 -17.78
CA ASP A 18 8.19 -19.03 -17.84
C ASP A 18 6.67 -19.23 -17.66
N GLN A 19 6.27 -19.59 -16.44
CA GLN A 19 4.88 -19.49 -16.02
C GLN A 19 4.58 -18.02 -15.77
N GLY A 20 4.08 -17.38 -16.82
CA GLY A 20 3.20 -16.21 -16.80
C GLY A 20 3.40 -15.26 -15.64
N THR A 21 4.32 -14.31 -15.79
CA THR A 21 4.22 -13.05 -15.08
C THR A 21 2.94 -12.35 -15.54
N SER A 22 1.80 -12.64 -14.90
CA SER A 22 0.66 -11.72 -14.97
C SER A 22 1.16 -10.41 -14.38
N SER A 23 1.37 -9.43 -15.26
CA SER A 23 1.84 -8.11 -14.90
C SER A 23 0.84 -7.50 -13.91
N ALA A 24 1.26 -6.64 -12.98
CA ALA A 24 0.32 -5.91 -12.13
C ALA A 24 -0.76 -5.19 -12.96
N ASP A 25 -0.38 -4.73 -14.15
CA ASP A 25 -1.24 -4.12 -15.16
C ASP A 25 -2.32 -5.09 -15.69
N ASP A 26 -2.01 -6.38 -15.85
CA ASP A 26 -2.97 -7.39 -16.34
C ASP A 26 -4.05 -7.68 -15.28
N VAL A 27 -3.66 -7.68 -14.00
CA VAL A 27 -4.57 -7.87 -12.86
C VAL A 27 -5.48 -6.65 -12.67
N GLU A 28 -4.93 -5.44 -12.84
CA GLU A 28 -5.71 -4.19 -12.76
C GLU A 28 -6.69 -4.07 -13.92
N PHE A 29 -6.27 -4.42 -15.15
CA PHE A 29 -7.15 -4.41 -16.32
C PHE A 29 -8.34 -5.37 -16.16
N ASP A 30 -8.09 -6.59 -15.69
CA ASP A 30 -9.12 -7.60 -15.41
C ASP A 30 -10.08 -7.13 -14.29
N ALA A 31 -9.58 -6.48 -13.23
CA ALA A 31 -10.41 -5.95 -12.17
C ALA A 31 -11.36 -4.83 -12.65
N ILE A 32 -10.87 -3.92 -13.51
CA ILE A 32 -11.67 -2.83 -14.08
C ILE A 32 -12.73 -3.36 -15.05
N GLU A 33 -12.40 -4.33 -15.90
CA GLU A 33 -13.38 -4.99 -16.78
C GLU A 33 -14.48 -5.67 -15.97
N LYS A 34 -14.10 -6.48 -14.98
CA LYS A 34 -15.06 -7.12 -14.07
C LYS A 34 -15.94 -6.11 -13.34
N LEU A 35 -15.41 -4.95 -12.94
CA LEU A 35 -16.19 -3.92 -12.27
C LEU A 35 -17.31 -3.34 -13.15
N LYS A 36 -17.07 -3.21 -14.47
CA LYS A 36 -18.06 -2.70 -15.43
C LYS A 36 -19.23 -3.66 -15.61
N GLU A 37 -19.01 -4.96 -15.42
CA GLU A 37 -20.06 -5.99 -15.54
C GLU A 37 -20.99 -6.03 -14.32
N PHE A 38 -20.60 -5.44 -13.17
CA PHE A 38 -21.43 -5.43 -11.98
C PHE A 38 -22.59 -4.44 -12.08
N GLU A 39 -23.76 -4.95 -12.43
CA GLU A 39 -25.00 -4.19 -12.36
C GLU A 39 -25.69 -4.36 -10.99
N VAL A 40 -25.62 -3.30 -10.19
CA VAL A 40 -26.25 -3.22 -8.85
C VAL A 40 -27.70 -2.72 -8.96
N LEU A 41 -27.95 -1.76 -9.85
CA LEU A 41 -29.25 -1.10 -9.98
C LEU A 41 -30.41 -2.04 -10.34
N PRO A 42 -30.28 -2.97 -11.31
CA PRO A 42 -31.37 -3.91 -11.61
C PRO A 42 -31.69 -4.81 -10.43
N THR A 43 -30.67 -5.24 -9.67
CA THR A 43 -30.86 -6.10 -8.50
C THR A 43 -31.58 -5.36 -7.37
N LEU A 44 -31.22 -4.08 -7.16
CA LEU A 44 -31.92 -3.22 -6.22
C LEU A 44 -33.36 -2.94 -6.66
N TYR A 45 -33.58 -2.70 -7.96
CA TYR A 45 -34.91 -2.45 -8.50
C TYR A 45 -35.83 -3.65 -8.32
N SER A 46 -35.38 -4.86 -8.66
CA SER A 46 -36.17 -6.08 -8.44
C SER A 46 -36.51 -6.25 -6.96
N LEU A 47 -35.55 -6.04 -6.06
CA LEU A 47 -35.78 -6.14 -4.62
C LEU A 47 -36.81 -5.12 -4.12
N LEU A 48 -36.77 -3.88 -4.61
CA LEU A 48 -37.78 -2.87 -4.28
C LEU A 48 -39.15 -3.20 -4.87
N HIS A 49 -39.18 -3.70 -6.11
CA HIS A 49 -40.41 -4.09 -6.77
C HIS A 49 -41.09 -5.26 -6.04
N ASP A 50 -40.33 -6.26 -5.60
CA ASP A 50 -40.84 -7.38 -4.81
C ASP A 50 -41.37 -6.93 -3.45
N LEU A 51 -40.78 -5.87 -2.87
CA LEU A 51 -41.28 -5.26 -1.63
C LEU A 51 -42.58 -4.50 -1.86
N GLN A 52 -42.68 -3.74 -2.95
CA GLN A 52 -43.85 -2.95 -3.30
C GLN A 52 -45.05 -3.82 -3.69
N THR A 53 -44.80 -4.91 -4.41
CA THR A 53 -45.83 -5.88 -4.83
C THR A 53 -46.21 -6.86 -3.71
N GLY A 54 -45.48 -6.85 -2.59
CA GLY A 54 -45.75 -7.69 -1.43
C GLY A 54 -45.26 -9.14 -1.56
N HIS A 55 -44.46 -9.44 -2.58
CA HIS A 55 -43.76 -10.73 -2.72
C HIS A 55 -42.77 -10.96 -1.57
N ILE A 56 -42.12 -9.90 -1.09
CA ILE A 56 -41.36 -9.92 0.15
C ILE A 56 -42.01 -9.02 1.19
N LYS A 57 -42.00 -9.46 2.45
CA LYS A 57 -42.41 -8.62 3.57
C LYS A 57 -41.25 -7.72 3.98
N ALA A 58 -41.54 -6.53 4.50
CA ALA A 58 -40.52 -5.62 5.01
C ALA A 58 -39.58 -6.27 6.04
N LYS A 59 -40.10 -7.19 6.87
CA LYS A 59 -39.31 -7.96 7.84
C LYS A 59 -38.29 -8.92 7.21
N ASP A 60 -38.56 -9.36 5.98
CA ASP A 60 -37.75 -10.34 5.25
C ASP A 60 -36.86 -9.66 4.19
N PHE A 61 -36.91 -8.32 4.08
CA PHE A 61 -36.12 -7.54 3.13
C PHE A 61 -34.63 -7.84 3.26
N ASP A 62 -34.11 -7.89 4.49
CA ASP A 62 -32.70 -8.09 4.76
C ASP A 62 -32.19 -9.45 4.29
N ASN A 63 -33.03 -10.49 4.41
CA ASN A 63 -32.73 -11.84 3.94
C ASN A 63 -32.66 -11.90 2.40
N ASN A 64 -33.52 -11.13 1.73
CA ASN A 64 -33.58 -11.07 0.27
C ASN A 64 -32.50 -10.13 -0.33
N ALA A 65 -31.94 -9.22 0.48
CA ALA A 65 -30.83 -8.34 0.10
C ALA A 65 -29.45 -9.05 0.06
N GLY A 66 -29.38 -10.37 0.31
CA GLY A 66 -28.13 -11.13 0.35
C GLY A 66 -27.34 -11.09 -0.96
N SER A 67 -28.01 -11.18 -2.10
CA SER A 67 -27.37 -11.09 -3.43
C SER A 67 -26.78 -9.70 -3.68
N LEU A 68 -27.46 -8.65 -3.23
CA LEU A 68 -27.00 -7.27 -3.31
C LEU A 68 -25.74 -7.07 -2.44
N ARG A 69 -25.76 -7.60 -1.21
CA ARG A 69 -24.59 -7.57 -0.31
C ARG A 69 -23.39 -8.28 -0.91
N LEU A 70 -23.59 -9.46 -1.49
CA LEU A 70 -22.52 -10.21 -2.14
C LEU A 70 -21.91 -9.41 -3.30
N LYS A 71 -22.73 -8.83 -4.16
CA LYS A 71 -22.26 -7.97 -5.26
C LYS A 71 -21.47 -6.76 -4.75
N LEU A 72 -21.96 -6.08 -3.71
CA LEU A 72 -21.24 -4.94 -3.10
C LEU A 72 -19.91 -5.36 -2.48
N SER A 73 -19.85 -6.53 -1.84
CA SER A 73 -18.62 -7.09 -1.29
C SER A 73 -17.60 -7.39 -2.40
N LEU A 74 -18.05 -7.97 -3.51
CA LEU A 74 -17.20 -8.25 -4.67
C LEU A 74 -16.69 -6.95 -5.32
N ILE A 75 -17.55 -5.95 -5.52
CA ILE A 75 -17.14 -4.63 -6.01
C ILE A 75 -16.05 -4.03 -5.11
N ARG A 76 -16.22 -4.10 -3.79
CA ARG A 76 -15.22 -3.60 -2.84
C ARG A 76 -13.89 -4.34 -2.96
N GLN A 77 -13.94 -5.66 -3.17
CA GLN A 77 -12.75 -6.48 -3.39
C GLN A 77 -12.03 -6.08 -4.67
N TYR A 78 -12.73 -5.95 -5.80
CA TYR A 78 -12.13 -5.53 -7.07
C TYR A 78 -11.58 -4.10 -7.01
N LEU A 79 -12.29 -3.17 -6.37
CA LEU A 79 -11.77 -1.82 -6.13
C LEU A 79 -10.47 -1.85 -5.32
N SER A 80 -10.35 -2.74 -4.32
CA SER A 80 -9.12 -2.84 -3.52
C SER A 80 -7.91 -3.38 -4.30
N GLN A 81 -8.13 -4.03 -5.44
CA GLN A 81 -7.07 -4.55 -6.30
C GLN A 81 -6.50 -3.48 -7.23
N ILE A 82 -7.20 -2.36 -7.43
CA ILE A 82 -6.75 -1.25 -8.28
C ILE A 82 -5.74 -0.41 -7.50
N GLU A 83 -4.51 -0.33 -8.00
CA GLU A 83 -3.45 0.39 -7.30
C GLU A 83 -3.75 1.89 -7.23
N GLY A 84 -3.65 2.45 -6.03
CA GLY A 84 -3.75 3.90 -5.83
C GLY A 84 -5.14 4.48 -6.03
N ILE A 85 -6.20 3.67 -6.12
CA ILE A 85 -7.59 4.16 -6.17
C ILE A 85 -8.02 4.85 -4.86
N SER A 86 -7.40 4.47 -3.75
CA SER A 86 -7.60 5.05 -2.42
C SER A 86 -6.64 6.19 -2.12
N GLU A 87 -5.64 6.41 -2.97
CA GLU A 87 -4.65 7.48 -2.80
C GLU A 87 -5.13 8.78 -3.44
N THR A 88 -4.95 9.90 -2.76
CA THR A 88 -5.15 11.22 -3.38
C THR A 88 -3.95 11.60 -4.24
N VAL A 89 -4.16 12.46 -5.24
CA VAL A 89 -3.07 12.97 -6.11
C VAL A 89 -1.94 13.59 -5.26
N LYS A 90 -2.29 14.41 -4.26
CA LYS A 90 -1.30 15.01 -3.34
C LYS A 90 -0.50 13.96 -2.57
N SER A 91 -1.17 12.91 -2.07
CA SER A 91 -0.48 11.81 -1.39
C SER A 91 0.51 11.10 -2.31
N ARG A 92 0.14 10.94 -3.59
CA ARG A 92 1.00 10.33 -4.61
C ARG A 92 2.21 11.22 -4.94
N GLU A 93 2.03 12.52 -5.06
CA GLU A 93 3.12 13.49 -5.25
C GLU A 93 4.15 13.40 -4.11
N VAL A 94 3.69 13.42 -2.86
CA VAL A 94 4.57 13.27 -1.68
C VAL A 94 5.31 11.92 -1.70
N LYS A 95 4.65 10.84 -2.10
CA LYS A 95 5.26 9.51 -2.25
C LYS A 95 6.35 9.51 -3.32
N ILE A 96 6.09 10.14 -4.47
CA ILE A 96 7.07 10.28 -5.56
C ILE A 96 8.29 11.07 -5.09
N ASP A 97 8.10 12.19 -4.42
CA ASP A 97 9.22 13.01 -3.96
C ASP A 97 10.06 12.29 -2.89
N ASN A 98 9.41 11.58 -1.96
CA ASN A 98 10.11 10.71 -1.02
C ASN A 98 10.93 9.62 -1.71
N LEU A 99 10.39 9.01 -2.76
CA LEU A 99 11.11 8.00 -3.55
C LEU A 99 12.30 8.61 -4.31
N LYS A 100 12.15 9.81 -4.88
CA LYS A 100 13.26 10.54 -5.52
C LYS A 100 14.37 10.83 -4.52
N THR A 101 14.06 11.35 -3.34
CA THR A 101 15.05 11.63 -2.29
C THR A 101 15.79 10.35 -1.86
N LYS A 102 15.06 9.25 -1.62
CA LYS A 102 15.68 7.96 -1.26
C LYS A 102 16.58 7.41 -2.36
N ASN A 103 16.14 7.51 -3.63
CA ASN A 103 16.96 7.08 -4.76
C ASN A 103 18.22 7.93 -4.89
N TYR A 104 18.12 9.24 -4.68
CA TYR A 104 19.26 10.14 -4.68
C TYR A 104 20.26 9.79 -3.57
N GLN A 105 19.80 9.58 -2.33
CA GLN A 105 20.67 9.16 -1.21
C GLN A 105 21.38 7.83 -1.49
N LYS A 106 20.65 6.84 -2.03
CA LYS A 106 21.23 5.56 -2.44
C LYS A 106 22.28 5.75 -3.54
N TRP A 107 22.00 6.61 -4.52
CA TRP A 107 22.92 6.91 -5.59
C TRP A 107 24.20 7.59 -5.07
N GLU A 108 24.09 8.57 -4.16
CA GLU A 108 25.26 9.22 -3.54
C GLU A 108 26.11 8.22 -2.75
N LEU A 109 25.48 7.34 -1.97
CA LEU A 109 26.17 6.28 -1.26
C LEU A 109 26.96 5.39 -2.21
N LEU A 110 26.34 4.98 -3.33
CA LEU A 110 27.01 4.18 -4.36
C LEU A 110 28.17 4.93 -5.02
N GLN A 111 28.04 6.24 -5.26
CA GLN A 111 29.16 7.04 -5.77
C GLN A 111 30.30 7.12 -4.75
N ARG A 112 30.00 7.33 -3.47
CA ARG A 112 31.02 7.35 -2.40
C ARG A 112 31.74 6.01 -2.29
N ILE A 113 31.01 4.89 -2.33
CA ILE A 113 31.61 3.55 -2.33
C ILE A 113 32.50 3.35 -3.56
N LYS A 114 32.01 3.74 -4.75
CA LYS A 114 32.77 3.66 -5.99
C LYS A 114 34.08 4.45 -5.90
N SER A 115 34.05 5.69 -5.41
CA SER A 115 35.24 6.51 -5.21
C SER A 115 36.20 5.88 -4.20
N SER A 116 35.71 5.39 -3.06
CA SER A 116 36.53 4.70 -2.04
C SER A 116 37.27 3.48 -2.61
N ILE A 117 36.61 2.70 -3.47
CA ILE A 117 37.20 1.54 -4.13
C ILE A 117 38.24 1.96 -5.18
N GLN A 118 37.97 3.02 -5.94
CA GLN A 118 38.88 3.54 -6.96
C GLN A 118 40.14 4.18 -6.36
N ASP A 119 40.00 4.84 -5.22
CA ASP A 119 41.07 5.56 -4.53
C ASP A 119 41.86 4.66 -3.55
N GLY A 120 41.46 3.39 -3.40
CA GLY A 120 42.18 2.38 -2.60
C GLY A 120 42.16 2.63 -1.09
N GLN A 121 41.29 3.50 -0.58
CA GLN A 121 41.11 3.73 0.85
C GLN A 121 40.02 2.81 1.43
N PRO A 122 40.24 2.19 2.61
CA PRO A 122 39.19 1.46 3.31
C PRO A 122 38.09 2.45 3.77
N ALA A 123 36.83 2.08 3.56
CA ALA A 123 35.69 2.83 4.04
C ALA A 123 35.80 3.05 5.57
N LEU A 124 35.64 4.31 5.98
CA LEU A 124 36.01 4.84 7.29
C LEU A 124 35.17 4.29 8.46
N GLU A 125 35.81 4.36 9.62
CA GLU A 125 35.32 4.12 10.98
C GLU A 125 33.93 4.72 11.24
N GLU A 126 33.13 3.99 12.04
CA GLU A 126 31.95 4.51 12.72
C GLU A 126 32.37 5.58 13.74
N ASP A 127 31.97 6.83 13.52
CA ASP A 127 31.88 7.80 14.59
C ASP A 127 30.62 7.53 15.43
N ALA A 128 30.84 6.82 16.54
CA ALA A 128 29.92 6.75 17.66
C ALA A 128 30.23 7.89 18.66
N ALA A 129 29.27 8.80 18.88
CA ALA A 129 28.95 9.58 20.08
C ALA A 129 28.13 10.82 19.63
N ASP A 130 26.98 11.16 20.21
CA ASP A 130 26.89 11.56 21.61
C ASP A 130 25.48 11.33 22.17
N ASP A 131 25.44 10.73 23.36
CA ASP A 131 24.27 10.56 24.21
C ASP A 131 24.53 11.35 25.51
N ALA A 132 23.87 12.49 25.70
CA ALA A 132 23.81 13.26 26.96
C ALA A 132 22.68 14.32 26.88
N ASN A 133 21.45 14.02 27.28
CA ASN A 133 20.87 14.08 28.64
C ASN A 133 20.60 15.49 29.23
N THR A 134 19.33 15.65 29.68
CA THR A 134 18.78 16.52 30.76
C THR A 134 18.72 18.04 30.63
N LYS A 135 17.47 18.57 30.56
CA LYS A 135 16.88 19.30 31.70
C LYS A 135 15.34 19.37 31.64
N LYS A 136 14.70 18.74 32.63
CA LYS A 136 13.34 19.04 33.08
C LYS A 136 13.25 20.51 33.53
N SER A 137 12.19 21.21 33.17
CA SER A 137 11.68 22.34 33.94
C SER A 137 10.16 22.22 34.03
N ASP A 138 9.69 21.43 34.99
CA ASP A 138 8.39 21.66 35.62
C ASP A 138 8.59 22.76 36.67
N THR A 139 7.84 23.84 36.58
CA THR A 139 7.42 24.62 37.75
C THR A 139 6.06 25.24 37.44
N GLU A 140 5.07 24.71 38.14
CA GLU A 140 3.71 25.22 38.29
C GLU A 140 3.73 26.67 38.80
N ALA A 141 2.82 27.49 38.26
CA ALA A 141 2.29 28.65 38.95
C ALA A 141 0.78 28.64 38.78
N ASN A 142 0.11 27.95 39.71
CA ASN A 142 -1.30 28.14 40.00
C ASN A 142 -1.47 29.51 40.69
N LYS A 143 -2.44 30.31 40.25
CA LYS A 143 -3.14 31.28 41.11
C LYS A 143 -4.44 31.74 40.45
N ASP A 144 -5.49 31.05 40.87
CA ASP A 144 -6.79 31.58 41.28
C ASP A 144 -6.89 33.11 41.39
N ALA A 145 -7.81 33.67 40.61
CA ALA A 145 -8.64 34.82 40.95
C ALA A 145 -10.00 34.51 40.28
N ASP A 146 -10.91 33.84 40.98
CA ASP A 146 -11.85 34.44 41.94
C ASP A 146 -12.66 35.58 41.31
N GLY A 147 -13.95 35.31 41.15
CA GLY A 147 -14.89 36.17 40.44
C GLY A 147 -16.27 35.53 40.30
N ASP A 148 -16.72 34.80 41.32
CA ASP A 148 -18.13 34.59 41.56
C ASP A 148 -18.77 35.97 41.81
N VAL A 149 -19.65 36.39 40.90
CA VAL A 149 -20.62 37.45 41.16
C VAL A 149 -21.98 36.79 41.19
N GLU A 150 -22.31 36.18 42.33
CA GLU A 150 -23.67 36.21 42.85
C GLU A 150 -23.80 37.50 43.69
N MET A 151 -24.85 38.29 43.45
CA MET A 151 -25.92 38.49 44.42
C MET A 151 -26.90 39.58 43.96
N ASN A 152 -28.18 39.23 44.14
CA ASN A 152 -29.42 40.04 44.16
C ASN A 152 -30.06 40.45 42.84
#